data_AF-A0A194QM99-F1
#
_entry.id   AF-A0A194QM99-F1
#
_cell.length_a   1.000
_cell.length_b   1.000
_cell.length_c   1.000
_cell.angle_alpha   90.00
_cell.angle_beta   90.00
_cell.angle_gamma   90.00
#
_symmetry.space_group_name_H-M   'P 1'
#
loop_
_entity.id
_entity.type
_entity.pdbx_description
1 polymer ?
#
loop_
_entity_poly.entity_id
_entity_poly.type
_entity_poly.pdbx_seq_one_letter_code
_entity_poly.pdbx_strand_id
1 'polypeptide(L)' 'MVEVADPGVLKSGAYKYEDGTRYVGDWNSKGQKHGMGHLLLPDGTRYDGCLASGMCSGLGVMAFPDGAK' A
#
# COMPACT_ATOMS: atom_id res chain seq x y z
N MET A 1 7.42 -8.84 22.78
CA MET A 1 7.84 -8.49 21.41
C MET A 1 6.94 -7.34 20.99
N VAL A 2 7.45 -6.11 21.11
CA VAL A 2 6.64 -4.89 21.04
C VAL A 2 6.65 -4.37 19.60
N GLU A 3 5.54 -4.54 18.88
CA GLU A 3 5.29 -3.73 17.70
C GLU A 3 4.83 -2.36 18.18
N VAL A 4 5.75 -1.41 18.12
CA VAL A 4 5.48 0.01 18.33
C VAL A 4 4.65 0.49 17.13
N ALA A 5 3.34 0.29 17.17
CA ALA A 5 2.45 0.93 16.22
C ALA A 5 2.55 2.45 16.44
N ASP A 6 3.21 3.14 15.51
CA ASP A 6 3.21 4.60 15.45
C ASP A 6 1.77 5.13 15.60
N PRO A 7 1.51 6.14 16.43
CA PRO A 7 0.16 6.61 16.76
C PRO A 7 -0.63 7.21 15.57
N GLY A 8 -0.06 7.24 14.37
CA GLY A 8 -0.70 7.62 13.11
C GLY A 8 -1.20 6.45 12.26
N VAL A 9 -0.77 5.22 12.53
CA VAL A 9 -1.18 4.01 11.80
C VAL A 9 -2.31 3.34 12.56
N LEU A 10 -3.54 3.49 12.06
CA LEU A 10 -4.72 2.96 12.77
C LEU A 10 -4.95 1.47 12.53
N LYS A 11 -4.48 0.92 11.41
CA LYS A 11 -4.68 -0.49 11.05
C LYS A 11 -3.86 -0.90 9.83
N SER A 12 -3.15 -2.01 9.91
CA SER A 12 -2.59 -2.70 8.75
C SER A 12 -3.62 -3.70 8.22
N GLY A 13 -3.86 -3.72 6.92
CA GLY A 13 -4.91 -4.54 6.33
C GLY A 13 -4.72 -4.83 4.84
N ALA A 14 -5.27 -5.95 4.41
CA ALA A 14 -5.33 -6.33 3.00
C ALA A 14 -6.72 -6.05 2.43
N TYR A 15 -6.78 -5.37 1.29
CA TYR A 15 -7.99 -5.09 0.55
C TYR A 15 -7.84 -5.62 -0.88
N LYS A 16 -8.82 -6.40 -1.32
CA LYS A 16 -8.92 -6.90 -2.69
C LYS A 16 -10.04 -6.15 -3.39
N TYR A 17 -9.69 -5.47 -4.47
CA TYR A 17 -10.63 -4.82 -5.37
C TYR A 17 -11.26 -5.84 -6.31
N GLU A 18 -12.44 -5.52 -6.81
CA GLU A 18 -13.19 -6.35 -7.76
C GLU A 18 -12.43 -6.52 -9.08
N ASP A 19 -11.68 -5.50 -9.51
CA ASP A 19 -10.78 -5.53 -10.67
C ASP A 19 -9.59 -6.50 -10.52
N GLY A 20 -9.43 -7.15 -9.36
CA GLY A 20 -8.32 -8.07 -9.07
C GLY A 20 -7.09 -7.39 -8.46
N THR A 21 -7.08 -6.06 -8.40
CA THR A 21 -6.07 -5.28 -7.65
C THR A 21 -6.09 -5.69 -6.17
N ARG A 22 -4.92 -5.84 -5.56
CA ARG A 22 -4.75 -6.13 -4.14
C ARG A 22 -3.90 -5.05 -3.52
N TYR A 23 -4.32 -4.55 -2.38
CA TYR A 23 -3.53 -3.61 -1.59
C TYR A 23 -3.33 -4.21 -0.21
N VAL A 24 -2.10 -4.16 0.30
CA VAL A 24 -1.74 -4.61 1.64
C VAL A 24 -0.91 -3.52 2.26
N GLY A 25 -1.40 -2.89 3.32
CA GLY A 25 -0.67 -1.80 3.94
C GLY A 25 -1.44 -1.15 5.05
N ASP A 26 -0.95 0.01 5.46
CA ASP A 26 -1.53 0.76 6.54
C ASP A 26 -2.71 1.63 6.07
N TRP A 27 -3.64 1.82 6.98
CA TRP A 27 -4.87 2.57 6.76
C TRP A 27 -5.03 3.60 7.86
N ASN A 28 -5.49 4.78 7.46
CA ASN A 28 -5.90 5.81 8.41
C ASN A 28 -7.31 5.51 8.96
N SER A 29 -7.72 6.27 9.96
CA SER A 29 -9.04 6.19 10.60
C SER A 29 -10.20 6.46 9.65
N LYS A 30 -9.93 7.12 8.51
CA LYS A 30 -10.90 7.43 7.48
C LYS A 30 -11.04 6.30 6.44
N GLY A 31 -10.31 5.19 6.61
CA GLY A 31 -10.32 4.08 5.65
C GLY A 31 -9.57 4.40 4.36
N GLN A 32 -8.62 5.33 4.39
CA GLN A 32 -7.75 5.65 3.26
C GLN A 32 -6.37 5.04 3.47
N LYS A 33 -5.73 4.63 2.37
CA LYS A 33 -4.36 4.10 2.36
C LYS A 33 -3.40 5.14 2.95
N HIS A 34 -2.62 4.75 3.95
CA HIS A 34 -1.67 5.61 4.64
C HIS A 34 -0.43 4.79 5.01
N GLY A 35 0.66 5.40 5.48
CA GLY A 35 1.85 4.67 5.92
C GLY A 35 2.49 3.83 4.80
N MET A 36 3.09 2.70 5.13
CA MET A 36 3.69 1.82 4.13
C MET A 36 2.63 0.89 3.53
N GLY A 37 2.72 0.65 2.23
CA GLY A 37 1.81 -0.26 1.55
C GLY A 37 2.36 -0.84 0.26
N HIS A 38 1.79 -2.00 -0.05
CA HIS A 38 2.08 -2.86 -1.16
C HIS A 38 0.82 -2.96 -2.03
N LEU A 39 0.85 -2.40 -3.22
CA LEU A 39 -0.23 -2.46 -4.20
C LEU A 39 0.18 -3.40 -5.32
N LEU A 40 -0.59 -4.45 -5.54
CA LEU A 40 -0.46 -5.39 -6.65
C LEU A 40 -1.64 -5.20 -7.60
N LEU A 41 -1.37 -4.76 -8.81
CA LEU A 41 -2.35 -4.64 -9.88
C LEU A 41 -2.58 -6.00 -10.55
N PRO A 42 -3.76 -6.21 -11.17
CA PRO A 42 -4.06 -7.45 -11.90
C PRO A 42 -3.11 -7.69 -13.07
N ASP A 43 -2.57 -6.62 -13.67
CA ASP A 43 -1.54 -6.70 -14.71
C ASP A 43 -0.23 -7.34 -14.21
N GLY A 44 -0.01 -7.41 -12.88
CA GLY A 44 1.22 -7.89 -12.26
C GLY A 44 2.15 -6.75 -11.82
N THR A 45 1.76 -5.50 -12.06
CA THR A 45 2.47 -4.32 -11.56
C THR A 45 2.38 -4.28 -10.03
N ARG A 46 3.52 -4.16 -9.37
CA ARG A 46 3.62 -4.02 -7.92
C ARG A 46 4.15 -2.65 -7.56
N TYR A 47 3.62 -2.06 -6.50
CA TYR A 47 4.10 -0.82 -5.93
C TYR A 47 4.30 -1.01 -4.44
N ASP A 48 5.52 -0.78 -3.98
CA ASP A 48 5.94 -0.96 -2.60
C ASP A 48 6.45 0.39 -2.09
N GLY A 49 5.70 1.08 -1.25
CA GLY A 49 6.10 2.43 -0.84
C GLY A 49 5.20 3.07 0.19
N CYS A 50 5.48 4.33 0.50
CA CYS A 50 4.67 5.12 1.41
C CYS A 50 3.44 5.70 0.68
N LEU A 51 2.30 5.71 1.36
CA LEU A 51 1.04 6.30 0.92
C LEU A 51 0.58 7.31 1.96
N ALA A 52 -0.04 8.39 1.51
CA ALA A 52 -0.69 9.37 2.36
C ALA A 52 -2.06 9.73 1.78
N SER A 53 -3.12 9.49 2.55
CA SER A 53 -4.50 9.83 2.18
C SER A 53 -4.97 9.23 0.85
N GLY A 54 -4.52 8.01 0.54
CA GLY A 54 -4.86 7.31 -0.70
C GLY A 54 -3.92 7.56 -1.87
N MET A 55 -2.97 8.50 -1.74
CA MET A 55 -1.99 8.82 -2.78
C MET A 55 -0.62 8.29 -2.43
N CYS A 56 0.11 7.78 -3.41
CA CYS A 56 1.53 7.45 -3.26
C CYS A 56 2.29 8.71 -2.81
N SER A 57 2.96 8.65 -1.67
CA SER A 57 3.62 9.81 -1.07
C SER A 57 4.98 9.41 -0.54
N GLY A 58 6.01 10.16 -0.92
CA GLY A 58 7.39 9.87 -0.53
C GLY A 58 8.04 8.83 -1.42
N LEU A 59 8.89 7.99 -0.83
CA LEU A 59 9.65 6.97 -1.54
C LEU A 59 8.79 5.71 -1.75
N GLY A 60 8.85 5.19 -2.96
CA GLY A 60 8.26 3.92 -3.31
C GLY A 60 8.93 3.32 -4.53
N VAL A 61 8.87 2.00 -4.62
CA VAL A 61 9.38 1.22 -5.74
C VAL A 61 8.17 0.73 -6.52
N MET A 62 8.02 1.20 -7.75
CA MET A 62 7.09 0.62 -8.69
C MET A 62 7.85 -0.38 -9.56
N ALA A 63 7.38 -1.62 -9.60
CA ALA A 63 7.95 -2.65 -10.43
C ALA A 63 6.88 -3.21 -11.36
N PHE A 64 7.16 -3.10 -12.65
CA PHE A 64 6.28 -3.57 -13.70
C PHE A 64 6.57 -5.05 -14.00
N PRO A 65 5.54 -5.82 -14.41
CA PRO A 65 5.69 -7.23 -14.77
C PRO A 65 6.56 -7.39 -16.02
N ASP A 66 6.52 -6.38 -16.92
CA ASP A 66 7.24 -6.36 -18.19
C ASP A 66 8.74 -6.08 -18.04
N GLY A 67 9.23 -5.83 -16.82
CA GLY A 67 10.63 -5.50 -16.60
C GLY A 67 11.06 -4.15 -17.18
N ALA A 68 10.11 -3.33 -17.66
CA ALA A 68 10.33 -1.95 -18.06
C ALA A 68 10.94 -1.17 -16.89
N LYS A 69 12.24 -0.90 -17.00
CA LYS A 69 13.05 -0.06 -16.11
C LYS A 69 13.16 1.33 -16.69
#